data_AF-A0A1F5ZJA4-F1
#
_entry.id   AF-A0A1F5ZJA4-F1
#
_cell.length_a   1.000
_cell.length_b   1.000
_cell.length_c   1.000
_cell.angle_alpha   90.00
_cell.angle_beta   90.00
_cell.angle_gamma   90.00
#
_symmetry.space_group_name_H-M   'P 1'
#
loop_
_entity.id
_entity.type
_entity.pdbx_description
1 polymer ?
#
loop_
_entity_poly.entity_id
_entity_poly.type
_entity_poly.pdbx_seq_one_letter_code
_entity_poly.pdbx_strand_id
1 'polypeptide(L)'
;MREGFSVPRPEDLLTLKYRAYTSRLGSSKGRKDLVDIVSLLGIQSLDWTRVPIDALTVAMRQTEIPELSLNRHVYARMKAGWKTTVAATAV
;
A
#
# COMPACT_ATOMS: atom_id res chain seq x y z
N MET A 1 19.78 -12.00 0.07
CA MET A 1 18.65 -12.45 0.92
C MET A 1 19.24 -13.27 2.06
N ARG A 2 18.83 -13.06 3.31
CA ARG A 2 19.22 -13.94 4.42
C ARG A 2 18.28 -15.15 4.41
N GLU A 3 18.79 -16.27 3.92
CA GLU A 3 18.10 -17.56 3.94
C GLU A 3 17.89 -17.99 5.40
N GLY A 4 16.64 -18.26 5.80
CA GLY A 4 16.31 -18.76 7.14
C GLY A 4 15.17 -18.05 7.89
N PHE A 5 14.64 -16.93 7.39
CA PHE A 5 13.49 -16.25 8.00
C PHE A 5 12.24 -16.39 7.15
N SER A 6 11.19 -17.02 7.71
CA SER A 6 9.85 -16.93 7.16
C SER A 6 9.30 -15.53 7.39
N VAL A 7 9.17 -14.76 6.33
CA VAL A 7 8.50 -13.46 6.37
C VAL A 7 7.02 -13.63 5.98
N PRO A 8 6.10 -12.88 6.62
CA PRO A 8 4.70 -12.88 6.20
C PRO A 8 4.58 -12.39 4.76
N ARG A 9 3.52 -12.83 4.07
CA ARG A 9 3.26 -12.37 2.70
C ARG A 9 2.98 -10.86 2.70
N PRO A 10 3.29 -10.15 1.62
CA PRO A 10 3.04 -8.71 1.52
C PRO A 10 1.60 -8.31 1.85
N GLU A 11 0.60 -9.13 1.49
CA GLU A 11 -0.83 -8.84 1.73
C GLU A 11 -1.21 -8.99 3.21
N ASP A 12 -0.58 -9.95 3.90
CA ASP A 12 -0.76 -10.15 5.33
C ASP A 12 -0.16 -8.95 6.10
N LEU A 13 1.01 -8.45 5.65
CA LEU A 13 1.62 -7.22 6.16
C LEU A 13 0.75 -5.99 5.86
N LEU A 14 0.18 -5.90 4.65
CA LEU A 14 -0.67 -4.79 4.24
C LEU A 14 -1.91 -4.68 5.14
N THR A 15 -2.54 -5.81 5.45
CA THR A 15 -3.68 -5.89 6.36
C THR A 15 -3.31 -5.41 7.77
N LEU A 16 -2.15 -5.86 8.28
CA LEU A 16 -1.67 -5.45 9.60
C LEU A 16 -1.36 -3.95 9.64
N LYS A 17 -0.70 -3.42 8.60
CA LYS A 17 -0.37 -1.99 8.48
C LYS A 17 -1.62 -1.13 8.38
N TYR A 18 -2.63 -1.55 7.64
CA TYR A 18 -3.91 -0.86 7.58
C TYR A 18 -4.59 -0.79 8.96
N ARG A 19 -4.64 -1.89 9.72
CA ARG A 19 -5.19 -1.88 11.08
C ARG A 19 -4.40 -0.98 12.04
N ALA A 20 -3.07 -1.00 11.94
CA ALA A 20 -2.23 -0.11 12.74
C ALA A 20 -2.48 1.36 12.38
N TYR A 21 -2.56 1.68 11.09
CA TYR A 21 -2.87 3.02 10.58
C TYR A 21 -4.19 3.54 11.14
N THR A 22 -5.27 2.77 11.07
CA THR A 22 -6.60 3.21 11.54
C THR A 22 -6.62 3.45 13.05
N SER A 23 -5.90 2.66 13.83
CA SER A 23 -5.77 2.86 15.29
C SER A 23 -4.91 4.07 15.68
N ARG A 24 -4.10 4.61 14.76
CA ARG A 24 -3.10 5.67 15.01
C ARG A 24 -3.28 6.90 14.13
N LEU A 25 -4.50 7.10 13.61
CA LEU A 25 -4.84 8.25 12.77
C LEU A 25 -4.43 9.57 13.42
N GLY A 26 -3.90 10.50 12.62
CA GLY A 26 -3.45 11.81 13.09
C GLY A 26 -2.09 11.83 13.82
N SER A 27 -1.43 10.68 14.01
CA SER A 27 -0.10 10.62 14.63
C SER A 27 1.03 10.47 13.60
N SER A 28 2.26 10.79 14.01
CA SER A 28 3.47 10.53 13.22
C SER A 28 3.67 9.04 12.91
N LYS A 29 3.26 8.15 13.84
CA LYS A 29 3.27 6.70 13.62
C LYS A 29 2.25 6.29 12.54
N GLY A 30 1.06 6.88 12.57
CA GLY A 30 0.06 6.70 11.53
C GLY A 30 0.56 7.16 10.15
N ARG A 31 1.28 8.27 10.07
CA ARG A 31 1.90 8.70 8.80
C ARG A 31 2.90 7.67 8.27
N LYS A 32 3.72 7.08 9.15
CA LYS A 32 4.64 5.99 8.77
C LYS A 32 3.89 4.74 8.31
N ASP A 33 2.82 4.35 9.00
CA ASP A 33 2.00 3.20 8.60
C ASP A 33 1.35 3.41 7.21
N LEU A 34 0.93 4.64 6.87
CA LEU A 34 0.47 4.99 5.53
C LEU A 34 1.57 4.86 4.46
N VAL A 35 2.78 5.35 4.76
CA VAL A 35 3.94 5.22 3.86
C VAL A 35 4.23 3.74 3.61
N ASP A 36 4.21 2.92 4.65
CA ASP A 36 4.40 1.47 4.53
C ASP A 36 3.30 0.83 3.66
N ILE A 37 2.02 1.20 3.83
CA ILE A 37 0.90 0.74 2.98
C ILE A 37 1.18 1.05 1.51
N VAL A 38 1.56 2.30 1.18
CA VAL A 38 1.85 2.70 -0.20
C VAL A 38 3.04 1.93 -0.77
N SER A 39 4.08 1.71 0.04
CA SER A 39 5.25 0.93 -0.40
C SER A 39 4.89 -0.52 -0.71
N LEU A 40 4.04 -1.16 0.10
CA LEU A 40 3.58 -2.53 -0.11
C LEU A 40 2.71 -2.66 -1.35
N LEU A 41 1.85 -1.68 -1.64
CA LEU A 41 1.04 -1.61 -2.87
C LEU A 41 1.89 -1.44 -4.14
N GLY A 42 3.17 -1.08 -4.01
CA GLY A 42 4.14 -0.98 -5.12
C GLY A 42 4.89 -2.28 -5.41
N ILE A 43 4.72 -3.34 -4.62
CA ILE A 43 5.42 -4.61 -4.81
C ILE A 43 4.87 -5.34 -6.04
N GLN A 44 5.76 -5.74 -6.96
CA GLN A 44 5.37 -6.39 -8.22
C GLN A 44 4.70 -7.76 -8.00
N SER A 45 5.12 -8.49 -6.96
CA SER A 45 4.59 -9.81 -6.60
C SER A 45 3.37 -9.75 -5.66
N LEU A 46 2.72 -8.59 -5.54
CA LEU A 46 1.55 -8.43 -4.68
C LEU A 46 0.35 -9.15 -5.30
N ASP A 47 -0.32 -9.99 -4.52
CA ASP A 47 -1.60 -10.59 -4.89
C ASP A 47 -2.74 -9.59 -4.70
N TRP A 48 -3.17 -8.98 -5.80
CA TRP A 48 -4.22 -7.97 -5.82
C TRP A 48 -5.60 -8.48 -5.42
N THR A 49 -5.87 -9.79 -5.52
CA THR A 49 -7.15 -10.38 -5.08
C THR A 49 -7.31 -10.31 -3.55
N ARG A 50 -6.20 -10.20 -2.82
CA ARG A 50 -6.15 -10.21 -1.36
C ARG A 50 -5.88 -8.84 -0.74
N VAL A 51 -5.78 -7.80 -1.57
CA VAL A 51 -5.59 -6.41 -1.12
C VAL A 51 -6.90 -5.89 -0.50
N PRO A 52 -6.90 -5.43 0.78
CA PRO A 52 -8.08 -4.82 1.37
C PRO A 52 -8.46 -3.53 0.64
N ILE A 53 -9.72 -3.44 0.20
CA ILE A 53 -10.25 -2.26 -0.53
C ILE A 53 -10.06 -0.98 0.28
N ASP A 54 -10.19 -1.03 1.60
CA ASP A 54 -10.02 0.13 2.45
C ASP A 54 -8.56 0.63 2.51
N ALA A 55 -7.59 -0.29 2.50
CA ALA A 55 -6.18 0.05 2.46
C ALA A 55 -5.82 0.74 1.13
N LEU A 56 -6.33 0.20 0.01
CA LEU A 56 -6.21 0.83 -1.30
C LEU A 56 -6.89 2.21 -1.30
N THR A 57 -8.10 2.32 -0.76
CA THR A 57 -8.85 3.58 -0.70
C THR A 57 -8.08 4.66 0.05
N VAL A 58 -7.46 4.32 1.18
CA VAL A 58 -6.62 5.24 1.95
C VAL A 58 -5.43 5.73 1.13
N ALA A 59 -4.74 4.84 0.42
CA ALA A 59 -3.64 5.20 -0.47
C ALA A 59 -4.12 6.10 -1.63
N MET A 60 -5.26 5.77 -2.24
CA MET A 60 -5.83 6.48 -3.38
C MET A 60 -6.19 7.94 -3.07
N ARG A 61 -6.61 8.21 -1.83
CA ARG A 61 -6.93 9.56 -1.32
C ARG A 61 -5.72 10.48 -1.20
N GLN A 62 -4.50 9.93 -1.12
CA GLN A 62 -3.30 10.75 -1.02
C GLN A 62 -3.00 11.43 -2.36
N THR A 63 -2.52 12.67 -2.32
CA THR A 63 -2.08 13.40 -3.53
C THR A 63 -0.62 13.10 -3.84
N GLU A 64 0.20 12.96 -2.81
CA GLU A 64 1.64 12.70 -2.88
C GLU A 64 2.13 12.00 -1.61
N ILE A 65 3.28 11.33 -1.73
CA ILE A 65 3.99 10.70 -0.62
C ILE A 65 5.47 11.09 -0.74
N PRO A 66 5.85 12.29 -0.24
CA PRO A 66 7.23 12.78 -0.34
C PRO A 66 8.25 11.84 0.31
N GLU A 67 7.85 11.10 1.34
CA GLU A 67 8.69 10.13 2.07
C GLU A 67 9.14 8.96 1.18
N LEU A 68 8.43 8.69 0.09
CA LEU A 68 8.80 7.70 -0.93
C LEU A 68 9.32 8.37 -2.21
N SER A 69 9.61 9.67 -2.16
CA SER A 69 9.94 10.48 -3.34
C SER A 69 8.85 10.44 -4.42
N LEU A 70 7.60 10.15 -4.03
CA LEU A 70 6.45 10.08 -4.93
C LEU A 70 5.79 11.46 -4.99
N ASN A 71 6.25 12.28 -5.92
CA ASN A 71 5.58 13.53 -6.26
C ASN A 71 4.20 13.26 -6.92
N ARG A 72 3.37 14.30 -7.01
CA ARG A 72 2.01 14.24 -7.57
C ARG A 72 1.92 13.49 -8.90
N HIS A 73 2.83 13.70 -9.84
CA HIS A 73 2.77 13.10 -11.17
C HIS A 73 3.13 11.62 -11.15
N VAL A 74 4.21 11.27 -10.46
CA VAL A 74 4.66 9.87 -10.32
C VAL A 74 3.58 9.08 -9.57
N TYR A 75 3.04 9.64 -8.50
CA TYR A 75 2.01 8.97 -7.72
C TYR A 75 0.71 8.80 -8.48
N ALA A 76 0.29 9.79 -9.27
CA ALA A 76 -0.89 9.66 -10.13
C ALA A 76 -0.74 8.51 -11.15
N ARG A 77 0.44 8.36 -11.77
CA ARG A 77 0.73 7.25 -12.69
C ARG A 77 0.66 5.90 -11.98
N MET A 78 1.24 5.80 -10.80
CA MET A 78 1.22 4.58 -9.97
C MET A 78 -0.21 4.19 -9.60
N LYS A 79 -1.03 5.15 -9.17
CA LYS A 79 -2.47 4.94 -8.90
C LYS A 79 -3.25 4.49 -10.12
N ALA A 80 -2.92 4.98 -11.31
CA ALA A 80 -3.56 4.53 -12.54
C ALA A 80 -3.27 3.04 -12.80
N GLY A 81 -2.03 2.60 -12.58
CA GLY A 81 -1.65 1.19 -12.66
C GLY A 81 -2.48 0.31 -11.73
N TRP A 82 -2.62 0.72 -10.46
CA TRP A 82 -3.44 -0.01 -9.48
C TRP A 82 -4.90 -0.16 -9.91
N LYS A 83 -5.51 0.91 -10.46
CA LYS A 83 -6.89 0.85 -10.98
C LYS A 83 -7.02 -0.18 -12.10
N THR A 84 -6.06 -0.22 -13.03
CA THR A 84 -6.05 -1.18 -14.13
C THR A 84 -5.94 -2.61 -13.61
N THR A 85 -5.05 -2.86 -12.65
CA THR A 85 -4.87 -4.20 -12.07
C THR A 85 -6.13 -4.68 -11.34
N VAL A 86 -6.74 -3.82 -10.52
CA VAL A 86 -7.99 -4.15 -9.82
C VAL A 86 -9.12 -4.42 -10.80
N ALA A 87 -9.26 -3.62 -11.86
CA ALA A 87 -10.26 -3.85 -12.90
C ALA A 87 -10.06 -5.18 -13.63
N ALA A 88 -8.81 -5.57 -13.88
CA ALA A 88 -8.49 -6.86 -14.52
C ALA A 88 -8.73 -8.08 -13.60
N THR A 89 -8.71 -7.87 -12.28
CA THR A 89 -8.87 -8.94 -11.27
C THR A 89 -10.34 -9.15 -10.86
N ALA A 90 -11.24 -8.24 -11.23
CA ALA A 90 -12.67 -8.30 -10.90
C ALA A 90 -13.51 -9.15 -11.89
N VAL A 91 -12.86 -9.93 -12.75
CA VAL A 91 -13.45 -10.83 -13.76
C VAL A 91 -13.18 -12.27 -13.36
#